data_AF-A0A7C5ISB4-F1
#
_entry.id   AF-A0A7C5ISB4-F1
#
_cell.length_a   1.000
_cell.length_b   1.000
_cell.length_c   1.000
_cell.angle_alpha   90.00
_cell.angle_beta   90.00
_cell.angle_gamma   90.00
#
_symmetry.space_group_name_H-M   'P 1'
#
loop_
_entity.id
_entity.type
_entity.pdbx_description
1 polymer ?
#
loop_
_entity_poly.entity_id
_entity_poly.type
_entity_poly.pdbx_seq_one_letter_code
_entity_poly.pdbx_strand_id
1 'polypeptide(L)'
;VGTFFLFEAMQMYFANGGGPCYVISVDNFPEATATATQNVVASKFGTAQTGALAEILKLDEPTLILFPEATGLSLAAYKGIVESGLQVAAEMQDRFTLIDTPKGLDLTTGTTNLTSFRTALSSENLKFGAAYYPFLEANLAWSWDIDACTYGGTTLKSLKDSGSQDYNKALEVLANTDSLKVILPPSPAVAGVYAKIDNDQGVWVAPANVALQSVIKPVQAISEGKQASLNIDATAGKSINAIRNFTGRGTLVWGARTLAGNDNEWRYVPVRRLFLSAEESIRKATAPFVFSANDAQTWVKVSSMIASYLDSLWRQGALMGAKAEDAYFVKVGLGTTMTQENVLNGEMIVEVGLAAVRPAEFIVMKFYHHLNQ
;
A
#
# COMPACT_ATOMS: atom_id res chain seq x y z
N VAL A 1 9.41 17.12 -18.69
CA VAL A 1 9.57 16.39 -17.41
C VAL A 1 9.00 14.99 -17.61
N GLY A 2 9.71 13.95 -17.16
CA GLY A 2 9.44 12.55 -17.52
C GLY A 2 7.98 12.15 -17.37
N THR A 3 7.40 11.62 -18.45
CA THR A 3 6.04 11.07 -18.45
C THR A 3 5.94 9.81 -17.59
N PHE A 4 7.05 9.09 -17.49
CA PHE A 4 7.24 7.85 -16.75
C PHE A 4 8.33 8.03 -15.70
N PHE A 5 8.21 7.34 -14.57
CA PHE A 5 9.02 7.60 -13.38
C PHE A 5 9.25 6.35 -12.53
N LEU A 6 9.13 5.17 -13.12
CA LEU A 6 9.38 3.90 -12.43
C LEU A 6 10.78 3.85 -11.81
N PHE A 7 11.81 4.34 -12.49
CA PHE A 7 13.18 4.35 -11.97
C PHE A 7 13.29 5.16 -10.67
N GLU A 8 12.79 6.39 -10.66
CA GLU A 8 12.80 7.26 -9.50
C GLU A 8 11.89 6.71 -8.37
N ALA A 9 10.75 6.10 -8.72
CA ALA A 9 9.88 5.40 -7.77
C ALA A 9 10.61 4.23 -7.09
N MET A 10 11.40 3.44 -7.83
CA MET A 10 12.20 2.35 -7.28
C MET A 10 13.30 2.87 -6.37
N GLN A 11 13.99 3.96 -6.73
CA GLN A 11 14.96 4.60 -5.85
C GLN A 11 14.30 5.03 -4.53
N MET A 12 13.11 5.61 -4.59
CA MET A 12 12.34 6.01 -3.42
C MET A 12 11.92 4.80 -2.56
N TYR A 13 11.52 3.68 -3.17
CA TYR A 13 11.20 2.44 -2.48
C TYR A 13 12.39 1.91 -1.68
N PHE A 14 13.56 1.75 -2.32
CA PHE A 14 14.76 1.24 -1.65
C PHE A 14 15.29 2.20 -0.59
N ALA A 15 15.23 3.52 -0.82
CA ALA A 15 15.65 4.52 0.16
C ALA A 15 14.84 4.46 1.48
N ASN A 16 13.62 3.94 1.42
CA ASN A 16 12.72 3.82 2.57
C ASN A 16 12.73 2.42 3.22
N GLY A 17 13.66 1.54 2.83
CA GLY A 17 13.79 0.20 3.40
C GLY A 17 13.11 -0.91 2.60
N GLY A 18 12.85 -0.65 1.31
CA GLY A 18 12.40 -1.68 0.37
C GLY A 18 13.34 -2.88 0.28
N GLY A 19 12.78 -4.05 0.00
CA GLY A 19 13.47 -5.33 -0.14
C GLY A 19 13.29 -5.93 -1.54
N PRO A 20 13.38 -7.26 -1.69
CA PRO A 20 13.07 -7.94 -2.95
C PRO A 20 11.68 -7.55 -3.44
N CYS A 21 11.55 -7.23 -4.73
CA CYS A 21 10.29 -6.82 -5.34
C CYS A 21 10.20 -7.36 -6.78
N TYR A 22 8.96 -7.58 -7.22
CA TYR A 22 8.64 -7.94 -8.59
C TYR A 22 8.25 -6.70 -9.37
N VAL A 23 8.74 -6.59 -10.61
CA VAL A 23 8.36 -5.54 -11.55
C VAL A 23 7.64 -6.19 -12.72
N ILE A 24 6.35 -5.88 -12.87
CA ILE A 24 5.56 -6.32 -14.01
C ILE A 24 5.45 -5.13 -14.96
N SER A 25 6.17 -5.21 -16.08
CA SER A 25 6.05 -4.21 -17.14
C SER A 25 4.72 -4.36 -17.87
N VAL A 26 3.98 -3.26 -18.01
CA VAL A 26 2.68 -3.26 -18.71
C VAL A 26 2.83 -3.00 -20.21
N ASP A 27 3.85 -2.25 -20.62
CA ASP A 27 4.13 -1.95 -22.02
C ASP A 27 5.56 -1.43 -22.20
N ASN A 28 5.97 -1.21 -23.45
CA ASN A 28 7.22 -0.55 -23.80
C ASN A 28 7.08 0.98 -23.81
N PHE A 29 8.19 1.68 -23.63
CA PHE A 29 8.24 3.12 -23.91
C PHE A 29 7.83 3.38 -25.36
N PRO A 30 6.94 4.34 -25.64
CA PRO A 30 6.65 4.73 -27.01
C PRO A 30 7.93 5.21 -27.71
N GLU A 31 8.15 4.77 -28.94
CA GLU A 31 9.15 5.41 -29.81
C GLU A 31 8.84 6.91 -29.94
N ALA A 32 9.85 7.76 -30.18
CA ALA A 32 9.69 9.22 -30.20
C ALA A 32 8.63 9.75 -31.20
N THR A 33 8.22 8.92 -32.16
CA THR A 33 7.17 9.17 -33.16
C THR A 33 5.80 8.58 -32.81
N ALA A 34 5.71 7.76 -31.76
CA ALA A 34 4.50 7.11 -31.33
C ALA A 34 3.75 7.96 -30.31
N THR A 35 2.58 8.45 -30.68
CA THR A 35 1.62 9.03 -29.74
C THR A 35 1.01 7.90 -28.91
N ALA A 36 1.74 7.31 -27.95
CA ALA A 36 1.10 6.50 -26.93
C ALA A 36 0.23 7.44 -26.08
N THR A 37 -1.06 7.47 -26.41
CA THR A 37 -2.04 8.11 -25.56
C THR A 37 -2.16 7.29 -24.28
N GLN A 38 -2.39 7.97 -23.15
CA GLN A 38 -2.62 7.37 -21.83
C GLN A 38 -3.65 6.20 -21.86
N ASN A 39 -4.56 6.21 -22.85
CA ASN A 39 -5.56 5.15 -23.07
C ASN A 39 -4.97 3.79 -23.52
N VAL A 40 -3.84 3.77 -24.25
CA VAL A 40 -3.21 2.51 -24.67
C VAL A 40 -2.65 1.79 -23.45
N VAL A 41 -1.97 2.51 -22.56
CA VAL A 41 -1.36 1.97 -21.33
C VAL A 41 -2.44 1.43 -20.38
N ALA A 42 -3.58 2.12 -20.24
CA ALA A 42 -4.70 1.65 -19.40
C ALA A 42 -5.21 0.25 -19.79
N SER A 43 -5.31 -0.03 -21.09
CA SER A 43 -5.78 -1.34 -21.58
C SER A 43 -4.82 -2.49 -21.29
N LYS A 44 -3.54 -2.20 -21.05
CA LYS A 44 -2.49 -3.21 -20.81
C LYS A 44 -2.39 -3.65 -19.36
N PHE A 45 -2.80 -2.81 -18.42
CA PHE A 45 -2.99 -3.24 -17.03
C PHE A 45 -3.97 -4.41 -16.93
N GLY A 46 -5.00 -4.42 -17.79
CA GLY A 46 -5.99 -5.48 -17.89
C GLY A 46 -7.00 -5.47 -16.75
N THR A 47 -7.52 -6.64 -16.40
CA THR A 47 -8.47 -6.87 -15.30
C THR A 47 -7.84 -7.81 -14.27
N ALA A 48 -8.50 -8.09 -13.15
CA ALA A 48 -8.00 -9.07 -12.19
C ALA A 48 -7.63 -10.44 -12.82
N GLN A 49 -8.29 -10.83 -13.92
CA GLN A 49 -8.08 -12.10 -14.62
C GLN A 49 -7.35 -11.97 -15.98
N THR A 50 -6.97 -10.77 -16.42
CA THR A 50 -6.30 -10.55 -17.72
C THR A 50 -5.20 -9.50 -17.65
N GLY A 51 -4.24 -9.53 -18.56
CA GLY A 51 -3.16 -8.54 -18.62
C GLY A 51 -2.16 -8.66 -17.46
N ALA A 52 -1.52 -7.54 -17.10
CA ALA A 52 -0.46 -7.52 -16.09
C ALA A 52 -0.90 -8.00 -14.70
N LEU A 53 -2.15 -7.77 -14.33
CA LEU A 53 -2.68 -8.20 -13.02
C LEU A 53 -2.85 -9.71 -12.92
N ALA A 54 -3.12 -10.40 -14.03
CA ALA A 54 -3.17 -11.86 -14.07
C ALA A 54 -1.80 -12.50 -13.83
N GLU A 55 -0.71 -11.82 -14.17
CA GLU A 55 0.64 -12.31 -13.88
C GLU A 55 0.92 -12.33 -12.38
N ILE A 56 0.36 -11.37 -11.62
CA ILE A 56 0.50 -11.37 -10.16
C ILE A 56 -0.09 -12.66 -9.58
N LEU A 57 -1.23 -13.15 -10.07
CA LEU A 57 -1.86 -14.40 -9.60
C LEU A 57 -0.97 -15.65 -9.75
N LYS A 58 0.07 -15.61 -10.61
CA LYS A 58 1.01 -16.72 -10.80
C LYS A 58 2.17 -16.71 -9.81
N LEU A 59 2.31 -15.64 -9.02
CA LEU A 59 3.39 -15.43 -8.06
C LEU A 59 2.89 -15.68 -6.63
N ASP A 60 3.66 -16.42 -5.83
CA ASP A 60 3.31 -16.76 -4.44
C ASP A 60 3.87 -15.75 -3.41
N GLU A 61 4.97 -15.07 -3.74
CA GLU A 61 5.68 -14.20 -2.79
C GLU A 61 5.13 -12.76 -2.62
N PRO A 62 4.53 -12.11 -3.65
CA PRO A 62 4.09 -10.71 -3.50
C PRO A 62 2.96 -10.55 -2.48
N THR A 63 3.19 -9.72 -1.44
CA THR A 63 2.18 -9.37 -0.42
C THR A 63 1.67 -7.95 -0.54
N LEU A 64 2.39 -7.06 -1.26
CA LEU A 64 1.98 -5.69 -1.53
C LEU A 64 1.85 -5.45 -3.03
N ILE A 65 0.81 -4.72 -3.42
CA ILE A 65 0.55 -4.33 -4.82
C ILE A 65 0.45 -2.81 -4.89
N LEU A 66 1.08 -2.18 -5.88
CA LEU A 66 1.02 -0.75 -6.13
C LEU A 66 1.09 -0.43 -7.62
N PHE A 67 0.51 0.70 -8.01
CA PHE A 67 0.42 1.16 -9.40
C PHE A 67 0.84 2.63 -9.54
N PRO A 68 2.10 2.99 -9.24
CA PRO A 68 2.52 4.38 -9.11
C PRO A 68 2.26 5.21 -10.39
N GLU A 69 2.46 4.61 -11.57
CA GLU A 69 2.25 5.29 -12.86
C GLU A 69 0.77 5.38 -13.28
N ALA A 70 -0.12 4.56 -12.71
CA ALA A 70 -1.55 4.63 -13.01
C ALA A 70 -2.17 5.97 -12.57
N THR A 71 -1.51 6.69 -11.66
CA THR A 71 -1.94 8.03 -11.20
C THR A 71 -2.01 9.07 -12.32
N GLY A 72 -1.29 8.88 -13.43
CA GLY A 72 -1.34 9.76 -14.60
C GLY A 72 -2.54 9.53 -15.52
N LEU A 73 -3.25 8.40 -15.37
CA LEU A 73 -4.34 7.99 -16.24
C LEU A 73 -5.61 8.81 -16.00
N SER A 74 -6.58 8.69 -16.92
CA SER A 74 -7.93 9.21 -16.70
C SER A 74 -8.55 8.58 -15.46
N LEU A 75 -9.43 9.31 -14.75
CA LEU A 75 -10.04 8.83 -13.52
C LEU A 75 -10.77 7.48 -13.69
N ALA A 76 -11.40 7.26 -14.84
CA ALA A 76 -12.08 6.01 -15.16
C ALA A 76 -11.10 4.83 -15.33
N ALA A 77 -9.99 5.04 -16.04
CA ALA A 77 -8.96 4.01 -16.21
C ALA A 77 -8.23 3.71 -14.89
N TYR A 78 -7.84 4.77 -14.17
CA TYR A 78 -7.23 4.67 -12.85
C TYR A 78 -8.10 3.86 -11.88
N LYS A 79 -9.41 4.15 -11.85
CA LYS A 79 -10.39 3.42 -11.03
C LYS A 79 -10.34 1.91 -11.32
N GLY A 80 -10.45 1.53 -12.59
CA GLY A 80 -10.50 0.11 -12.99
C GLY A 80 -9.26 -0.68 -12.54
N ILE A 81 -8.09 -0.05 -12.57
CA ILE A 81 -6.83 -0.66 -12.11
C ILE A 81 -6.82 -0.84 -10.59
N VAL A 82 -7.21 0.21 -9.84
CA VAL A 82 -7.26 0.15 -8.38
C VAL A 82 -8.27 -0.90 -7.90
N GLU A 83 -9.46 -0.95 -8.50
CA GLU A 83 -10.48 -1.95 -8.16
C GLU A 83 -10.01 -3.37 -8.49
N SER A 84 -9.33 -3.56 -9.62
CA SER A 84 -8.76 -4.86 -9.97
C SER A 84 -7.66 -5.28 -8.99
N GLY A 85 -6.81 -4.35 -8.52
CA GLY A 85 -5.84 -4.63 -7.47
C GLY A 85 -6.49 -5.02 -6.14
N LEU A 86 -7.58 -4.35 -5.75
CA LEU A 86 -8.36 -4.72 -4.55
C LEU A 86 -9.02 -6.09 -4.71
N GLN A 87 -9.52 -6.40 -5.90
CA GLN A 87 -10.09 -7.71 -6.22
C GLN A 87 -9.05 -8.82 -6.12
N VAL A 88 -7.87 -8.64 -6.74
CA VAL A 88 -6.76 -9.62 -6.63
C VAL A 88 -6.37 -9.85 -5.17
N ALA A 89 -6.32 -8.78 -4.38
CA ALA A 89 -6.02 -8.88 -2.96
C ALA A 89 -7.09 -9.65 -2.16
N ALA A 90 -8.35 -9.47 -2.53
CA ALA A 90 -9.47 -10.21 -1.95
C ALA A 90 -9.56 -11.66 -2.44
N GLU A 91 -9.12 -11.99 -3.65
CA GLU A 91 -9.16 -13.37 -4.16
C GLU A 91 -8.08 -14.24 -3.50
N MET A 92 -6.88 -13.68 -3.30
CA MET A 92 -5.73 -14.45 -2.82
C MET A 92 -5.63 -14.52 -1.28
N GLN A 93 -6.23 -13.55 -0.58
CA GLN A 93 -6.26 -13.47 0.89
C GLN A 93 -4.86 -13.38 1.56
N ASP A 94 -3.84 -12.93 0.84
CA ASP A 94 -2.45 -12.75 1.31
C ASP A 94 -1.82 -11.43 0.83
N ARG A 95 -2.55 -10.67 0.00
CA ARG A 95 -2.10 -9.44 -0.66
C ARG A 95 -2.80 -8.19 -0.11
N PHE A 96 -2.16 -7.05 -0.25
CA PHE A 96 -2.68 -5.74 0.16
C PHE A 96 -2.28 -4.63 -0.82
N THR A 97 -3.25 -3.80 -1.23
CA THR A 97 -3.06 -2.80 -2.29
C THR A 97 -2.80 -1.41 -1.72
N LEU A 98 -1.67 -0.80 -2.10
CA LEU A 98 -1.33 0.59 -1.79
C LEU A 98 -1.81 1.50 -2.93
N ILE A 99 -2.57 2.52 -2.57
CA ILE A 99 -3.32 3.35 -3.52
C ILE A 99 -2.85 4.80 -3.41
N ASP A 100 -2.41 5.36 -4.53
CA ASP A 100 -2.09 6.78 -4.64
C ASP A 100 -3.23 7.53 -5.25
N THR A 101 -3.49 8.76 -4.83
CA THR A 101 -4.49 9.61 -5.49
C THR A 101 -4.09 9.94 -6.94
N PRO A 102 -5.04 10.22 -7.85
CA PRO A 102 -4.71 10.70 -9.19
C PRO A 102 -3.83 11.97 -9.20
N LYS A 103 -2.92 12.06 -10.17
CA LYS A 103 -1.96 13.17 -10.29
C LYS A 103 -2.68 14.49 -10.52
N GLY A 104 -2.25 15.53 -9.80
CA GLY A 104 -2.81 16.88 -9.92
C GLY A 104 -4.13 17.09 -9.18
N LEU A 105 -4.67 16.07 -8.50
CA LEU A 105 -5.89 16.19 -7.71
C LEU A 105 -5.56 16.71 -6.30
N ASP A 106 -6.05 17.91 -5.96
CA ASP A 106 -6.00 18.42 -4.59
C ASP A 106 -7.25 17.98 -3.82
N LEU A 107 -7.05 17.17 -2.77
CA LEU A 107 -8.10 16.64 -1.91
C LEU A 107 -8.39 17.52 -0.69
N THR A 108 -7.66 18.62 -0.53
CA THR A 108 -7.72 19.49 0.64
C THR A 108 -8.43 20.81 0.40
N THR A 109 -8.76 21.10 -0.86
CA THR A 109 -9.39 22.36 -1.28
C THR A 109 -10.81 22.09 -1.75
N GLY A 110 -11.79 22.52 -0.95
CA GLY A 110 -13.20 22.18 -1.15
C GLY A 110 -13.50 20.70 -0.93
N THR A 111 -14.73 20.28 -1.23
CA THR A 111 -15.17 18.88 -1.05
C THR A 111 -15.30 18.12 -2.37
N THR A 112 -15.39 18.80 -3.51
CA THR A 112 -15.69 18.17 -4.81
C THR A 112 -14.69 17.09 -5.20
N ASN A 113 -13.38 17.39 -5.16
CA ASN A 113 -12.35 16.42 -5.54
C ASN A 113 -12.28 15.22 -4.60
N LEU A 114 -12.40 15.48 -3.29
CA LEU A 114 -12.43 14.45 -2.26
C LEU A 114 -13.63 13.53 -2.43
N THR A 115 -14.83 14.10 -2.61
CA THR A 115 -16.05 13.33 -2.88
C THR A 115 -15.91 12.54 -4.18
N SER A 116 -15.45 13.16 -5.27
CA SER A 116 -15.26 12.48 -6.56
C SER A 116 -14.28 11.31 -6.49
N PHE A 117 -13.18 11.45 -5.75
CA PHE A 117 -12.25 10.33 -5.53
C PHE A 117 -12.92 9.19 -4.75
N ARG A 118 -13.65 9.51 -3.67
CA ARG A 118 -14.34 8.52 -2.83
C ARG A 118 -15.48 7.81 -3.55
N THR A 119 -16.23 8.52 -4.39
CA THR A 119 -17.37 7.97 -5.14
C THR A 119 -16.93 7.26 -6.42
N ALA A 120 -15.74 7.57 -6.95
CA ALA A 120 -15.19 6.84 -8.08
C ALA A 120 -14.96 5.37 -7.73
N LEU A 121 -14.36 5.07 -6.56
CA LEU A 121 -14.13 3.70 -6.11
C LEU A 121 -15.42 3.04 -5.61
N SER A 122 -15.66 1.78 -5.98
CA SER A 122 -16.72 0.93 -5.43
C SER A 122 -16.54 0.69 -3.92
N SER A 123 -17.57 0.14 -3.27
CA SER A 123 -17.54 -0.20 -1.84
C SER A 123 -17.07 -1.65 -1.58
N GLU A 124 -16.61 -2.34 -2.62
CA GLU A 124 -16.13 -3.71 -2.54
C GLU A 124 -14.67 -3.75 -2.09
N ASN A 125 -14.29 -4.79 -1.33
CA ASN A 125 -12.91 -5.13 -0.99
C ASN A 125 -12.07 -4.01 -0.32
N LEU A 126 -12.72 -3.00 0.26
CA LEU A 126 -12.06 -1.82 0.85
C LEU A 126 -11.04 -2.17 1.94
N LYS A 127 -11.26 -3.27 2.66
CA LYS A 127 -10.33 -3.72 3.71
C LYS A 127 -8.97 -4.16 3.16
N PHE A 128 -8.86 -4.50 1.87
CA PHE A 128 -7.64 -5.01 1.26
C PHE A 128 -6.75 -3.93 0.65
N GLY A 129 -7.01 -2.64 0.92
CA GLY A 129 -6.11 -1.58 0.50
C GLY A 129 -6.14 -0.35 1.36
N ALA A 130 -5.15 0.52 1.15
CA ALA A 130 -5.01 1.79 1.85
C ALA A 130 -4.59 2.90 0.88
N ALA A 131 -5.27 4.04 0.94
CA ALA A 131 -4.94 5.21 0.14
C ALA A 131 -3.98 6.15 0.87
N TYR A 132 -3.04 6.74 0.14
CA TYR A 132 -2.04 7.68 0.65
C TYR A 132 -2.05 8.98 -0.16
N TYR A 133 -1.98 10.11 0.55
CA TYR A 133 -2.01 11.46 -0.02
C TYR A 133 -1.18 12.42 0.83
N PRO A 134 -0.42 13.36 0.24
CA PRO A 134 -0.35 13.72 -1.17
C PRO A 134 0.89 13.16 -1.88
N PHE A 135 1.07 13.57 -3.14
CA PHE A 135 2.35 13.44 -3.85
C PHE A 135 3.49 14.10 -3.06
N LEU A 136 4.71 13.62 -3.32
CA LEU A 136 5.91 13.99 -2.60
C LEU A 136 6.90 14.67 -3.54
N GLU A 137 7.46 15.79 -3.12
CA GLU A 137 8.65 16.38 -3.71
C GLU A 137 9.85 15.59 -3.19
N ALA A 138 10.48 14.81 -4.05
CA ALA A 138 11.60 13.94 -3.71
C ALA A 138 12.93 14.70 -3.76
N ASN A 139 13.86 14.32 -2.88
CA ASN A 139 15.26 14.72 -2.98
C ASN A 139 16.01 13.76 -3.92
N LEU A 140 15.51 13.67 -5.16
CA LEU A 140 16.03 12.83 -6.22
C LEU A 140 16.20 13.69 -7.48
N ALA A 141 17.07 13.26 -8.38
CA ALA A 141 17.25 13.87 -9.69
C ALA A 141 16.74 12.92 -10.77
N TRP A 142 16.12 13.48 -11.82
CA TRP A 142 15.76 12.71 -13.01
C TRP A 142 17.01 12.11 -13.65
N SER A 143 16.93 10.84 -14.03
CA SER A 143 17.94 10.20 -14.87
C SER A 143 17.53 10.31 -16.34
N TRP A 144 18.27 11.07 -17.13
CA TRP A 144 17.98 11.23 -18.56
C TRP A 144 19.23 11.48 -19.40
N ASP A 145 19.10 11.18 -20.70
CA ASP A 145 20.12 11.54 -21.68
C ASP A 145 19.95 13.01 -22.09
N ILE A 146 20.89 13.85 -21.62
CA ILE A 146 20.90 15.27 -21.92
C ILE A 146 21.09 15.55 -23.42
N ASP A 147 21.83 14.70 -24.13
CA ASP A 147 22.14 14.89 -25.54
C ASP A 147 20.90 14.64 -26.43
N ALA A 148 20.00 13.77 -25.97
CA ALA A 148 18.71 13.47 -26.62
C ALA A 148 17.62 14.51 -26.32
N CYS A 149 17.78 15.37 -25.31
CA CYS A 149 16.83 16.43 -25.00
C CYS A 149 16.71 17.43 -26.15
N THR A 150 15.57 18.10 -26.29
CA THR A 150 15.35 19.13 -27.32
C THR A 150 15.10 20.52 -26.72
N TYR A 151 15.60 21.54 -27.40
CA TYR A 151 15.34 22.95 -27.11
C TYR A 151 14.99 23.66 -28.42
N GLY A 152 13.83 24.32 -28.48
CA GLY A 152 13.34 24.90 -29.73
C GLY A 152 13.13 23.88 -30.86
N GLY A 153 12.88 22.61 -30.52
CA GLY A 153 12.73 21.51 -31.49
C GLY A 153 14.03 20.89 -32.00
N THR A 154 15.20 21.39 -31.60
CA THR A 154 16.52 20.86 -31.99
C THR A 154 17.15 20.10 -30.82
N THR A 155 17.85 19.00 -31.07
CA THR A 155 18.51 18.25 -29.99
C THR A 155 19.68 19.03 -29.38
N LEU A 156 19.87 18.89 -28.07
CA LEU A 156 20.97 19.52 -27.34
C LEU A 156 22.32 19.08 -27.89
N LYS A 157 22.45 17.82 -28.33
CA LYS A 157 23.64 17.35 -29.06
C LYS A 157 23.93 18.20 -30.30
N SER A 158 22.92 18.44 -31.14
CA SER A 158 23.10 19.22 -32.38
C SER A 158 23.41 20.69 -32.08
N LEU A 159 22.79 21.26 -31.04
CA LEU A 159 23.07 22.62 -30.58
C LEU A 159 24.50 22.76 -30.04
N LYS A 160 24.99 21.75 -29.31
CA LYS A 160 26.37 21.67 -28.82
C LYS A 160 27.37 21.57 -29.96
N ASP A 161 27.13 20.65 -30.89
CA ASP A 161 28.03 20.39 -32.03
C ASP A 161 28.09 21.59 -32.99
N SER A 162 27.00 22.34 -33.12
CA SER A 162 26.93 23.57 -33.93
C SER A 162 27.44 24.83 -33.23
N GLY A 163 27.76 24.78 -31.94
CA GLY A 163 28.17 25.95 -31.16
C GLY A 163 27.07 27.01 -30.98
N SER A 164 25.79 26.61 -31.07
CA SER A 164 24.66 27.53 -30.94
C SER A 164 24.58 28.14 -29.54
N GLN A 165 24.26 29.43 -29.46
CA GLN A 165 24.00 30.10 -28.17
C GLN A 165 22.79 29.48 -27.43
N ASP A 166 21.90 28.82 -28.16
CA ASP A 166 20.74 28.14 -27.57
C ASP A 166 21.12 26.91 -26.74
N TYR A 167 22.31 26.33 -26.94
CA TYR A 167 22.82 25.28 -26.05
C TYR A 167 23.01 25.80 -24.62
N ASN A 168 23.64 26.98 -24.46
CA ASN A 168 23.85 27.57 -23.14
C ASN A 168 22.53 28.00 -22.50
N LYS A 169 21.57 28.51 -23.27
CA LYS A 169 20.21 28.80 -22.77
C LYS A 169 19.49 27.54 -22.31
N ALA A 170 19.62 26.44 -23.04
CA ALA A 170 19.06 25.15 -22.62
C ALA A 170 19.69 24.66 -21.31
N LEU A 171 21.02 24.82 -21.15
CA LEU A 171 21.70 24.50 -19.89
C LEU A 171 21.27 25.40 -18.73
N GLU A 172 21.01 26.69 -18.96
CA GLU A 172 20.46 27.59 -17.93
C GLU A 172 19.06 27.16 -17.46
N VAL A 173 18.20 26.72 -18.38
CA VAL A 173 16.89 26.15 -18.05
C VAL A 173 17.04 24.86 -17.25
N LEU A 174 17.97 23.98 -17.63
CA LEU A 174 18.26 22.76 -16.89
C LEU A 174 18.88 23.02 -15.52
N ALA A 175 19.66 24.10 -15.38
CA ALA A 175 20.21 24.54 -14.10
C ALA A 175 19.14 25.12 -13.17
N ASN A 176 17.98 25.54 -13.69
CA ASN A 176 16.84 25.97 -12.89
C ASN A 176 16.12 24.75 -12.27
N THR A 177 16.62 24.37 -11.10
CA THR A 177 16.28 23.15 -10.36
C THR A 177 14.81 23.05 -9.96
N ASP A 178 14.09 24.17 -9.79
CA ASP A 178 12.69 24.14 -9.33
C ASP A 178 11.75 23.48 -10.35
N SER A 179 12.06 23.57 -11.65
CA SER A 179 11.28 22.94 -12.72
C SER A 179 11.60 21.45 -12.92
N LEU A 180 12.69 20.97 -12.33
CA LEU A 180 13.22 19.61 -12.49
C LEU A 180 13.03 18.74 -11.25
N LYS A 181 12.28 19.22 -10.27
CA LYS A 181 12.01 18.44 -9.05
C LYS A 181 11.26 17.16 -9.40
N VAL A 182 11.74 16.06 -8.83
CA VAL A 182 11.10 14.76 -8.96
C VAL A 182 9.86 14.75 -8.06
N ILE A 183 8.68 14.74 -8.68
CA ILE A 183 7.39 14.67 -7.97
C ILE A 183 6.83 13.26 -8.17
N LEU A 184 6.73 12.51 -7.07
CA LEU A 184 6.32 11.11 -7.10
C LEU A 184 5.07 10.88 -6.25
N PRO A 185 4.24 9.89 -6.62
CA PRO A 185 3.21 9.40 -5.71
C PRO A 185 3.86 8.78 -4.45
N PRO A 186 3.15 8.74 -3.32
CA PRO A 186 3.71 8.25 -2.07
C PRO A 186 3.85 6.73 -1.93
N SER A 187 3.09 5.93 -2.66
CA SER A 187 3.06 4.47 -2.47
C SER A 187 4.41 3.77 -2.55
N PRO A 188 5.40 4.18 -3.40
CA PRO A 188 6.72 3.53 -3.39
C PRO A 188 7.46 3.75 -2.07
N ALA A 189 7.45 4.98 -1.53
CA ALA A 189 8.05 5.27 -0.23
C ALA A 189 7.34 4.50 0.89
N VAL A 190 6.01 4.47 0.86
CA VAL A 190 5.18 3.78 1.86
C VAL A 190 5.38 2.27 1.81
N ALA A 191 5.52 1.67 0.62
CA ALA A 191 5.85 0.25 0.46
C ALA A 191 7.20 -0.08 1.09
N GLY A 192 8.20 0.80 0.94
CA GLY A 192 9.49 0.67 1.63
C GLY A 192 9.33 0.74 3.14
N VAL A 193 8.54 1.68 3.65
CA VAL A 193 8.22 1.80 5.09
C VAL A 193 7.54 0.54 5.62
N TYR A 194 6.58 -0.04 4.88
CA TYR A 194 5.94 -1.30 5.25
C TYR A 194 6.98 -2.41 5.39
N ALA A 195 7.78 -2.64 4.33
CA ALA A 195 8.81 -3.67 4.34
C ALA A 195 9.80 -3.50 5.51
N LYS A 196 10.21 -2.26 5.79
CA LYS A 196 11.07 -1.94 6.92
C LYS A 196 10.44 -2.31 8.26
N ILE A 197 9.21 -1.88 8.49
CA ILE A 197 8.51 -2.12 9.78
C ILE A 197 8.21 -3.60 9.96
N ASP A 198 7.80 -4.29 8.90
CA ASP A 198 7.51 -5.73 8.97
C ASP A 198 8.75 -6.52 9.37
N ASN A 199 9.92 -6.17 8.82
CA ASN A 199 11.19 -6.81 9.16
C ASN A 199 11.68 -6.46 10.57
N ASP A 200 11.50 -5.21 11.00
CA ASP A 200 12.06 -4.72 12.27
C ASP A 200 11.16 -5.02 13.47
N GLN A 201 9.82 -5.01 13.29
CA GLN A 201 8.85 -4.99 14.39
C GLN A 201 7.63 -5.90 14.15
N GLY A 202 7.41 -6.37 12.92
CA GLY A 202 6.30 -7.25 12.56
C GLY A 202 5.09 -6.54 11.97
N VAL A 203 4.29 -7.30 11.21
CA VAL A 203 3.17 -6.81 10.39
C VAL A 203 2.01 -6.19 11.18
N TRP A 204 1.97 -6.46 12.49
CA TRP A 204 0.96 -5.92 13.43
C TRP A 204 1.28 -4.50 13.90
N VAL A 205 2.44 -3.95 13.55
CA VAL A 205 2.79 -2.57 13.85
C VAL A 205 2.25 -1.64 12.78
N ALA A 206 1.63 -0.54 13.20
CA ALA A 206 1.09 0.45 12.28
C ALA A 206 2.22 1.14 11.47
N PRO A 207 2.14 1.18 10.13
CA PRO A 207 3.11 1.87 9.29
C PRO A 207 2.85 3.38 9.22
N ALA A 208 2.76 4.01 10.38
CA ALA A 208 2.52 5.43 10.57
C ALA A 208 3.50 5.99 11.62
N ASN A 209 3.57 7.32 11.72
CA ASN A 209 4.54 8.03 12.55
C ASN A 209 6.01 7.77 12.15
N VAL A 210 6.25 7.38 10.89
CA VAL A 210 7.58 7.07 10.33
C VAL A 210 8.00 8.13 9.32
N ALA A 211 9.25 8.58 9.45
CA ALA A 211 9.83 9.59 8.57
C ALA A 211 10.25 9.00 7.22
N LEU A 212 9.85 9.68 6.14
CA LEU A 212 10.21 9.30 4.79
C LEU A 212 11.61 9.80 4.43
N GLN A 213 12.42 8.91 3.88
CA GLN A 213 13.74 9.20 3.33
C GLN A 213 13.63 9.68 1.88
N SER A 214 14.59 10.51 1.46
CA SER A 214 14.64 11.12 0.12
C SER A 214 13.38 11.92 -0.25
N VAL A 215 12.72 12.52 0.74
CA VAL A 215 11.56 13.39 0.58
C VAL A 215 11.87 14.77 1.14
N ILE A 216 11.67 15.80 0.34
CA ILE A 216 11.80 17.21 0.73
C ILE A 216 10.54 17.62 1.52
N LYS A 217 9.37 17.44 0.90
CA LYS A 217 8.07 17.79 1.49
C LYS A 217 6.90 17.17 0.71
N PRO A 218 5.70 17.08 1.31
CA PRO A 218 4.47 16.85 0.57
C PRO A 218 4.15 18.03 -0.36
N VAL A 219 3.66 17.77 -1.57
CA VAL A 219 3.30 18.83 -2.55
C VAL A 219 2.17 19.70 -2.01
N GLN A 220 1.19 19.10 -1.33
CA GLN A 220 0.15 19.83 -0.61
C GLN A 220 0.37 19.75 0.91
N ALA A 221 0.42 20.90 1.57
CA ALA A 221 0.48 20.95 3.03
C ALA A 221 -0.90 20.60 3.63
N ILE A 222 -0.92 19.60 4.51
CA ILE A 222 -2.14 19.15 5.20
C ILE A 222 -2.10 19.61 6.66
N SER A 223 -3.03 20.50 7.01
CA SER A 223 -3.30 20.89 8.40
C SER A 223 -4.14 19.82 9.11
N GLU A 224 -4.19 19.88 10.44
CA GLU A 224 -4.99 18.94 11.25
C GLU A 224 -6.47 18.97 10.89
N GLY A 225 -7.06 20.17 10.72
CA GLY A 225 -8.46 20.32 10.30
C GLY A 225 -8.73 19.70 8.92
N LYS A 226 -7.80 19.86 7.96
CA LYS A 226 -7.90 19.23 6.63
C LYS A 226 -7.77 17.70 6.71
N GLN A 227 -6.90 17.20 7.57
CA GLN A 227 -6.71 15.76 7.77
C GLN A 227 -7.98 15.07 8.29
N ALA A 228 -8.74 15.73 9.18
CA ALA A 228 -9.97 15.15 9.73
C ALA A 228 -10.94 14.69 8.61
N SER A 229 -11.09 15.51 7.57
CA SER A 229 -11.92 15.20 6.40
C SER A 229 -11.37 14.07 5.53
N LEU A 230 -10.04 13.84 5.52
CA LEU A 230 -9.42 12.70 4.81
C LEU A 230 -9.61 11.38 5.57
N ASN A 231 -9.56 11.45 6.89
CA ASN A 231 -9.65 10.28 7.78
C ASN A 231 -11.04 9.65 7.79
N ILE A 232 -12.11 10.46 7.87
CA ILE A 232 -13.48 9.96 8.04
C ILE A 232 -14.40 10.66 7.04
N ASP A 233 -15.28 9.88 6.43
CA ASP A 233 -16.40 10.37 5.63
C ASP A 233 -17.69 9.75 6.15
N ALA A 234 -18.69 10.57 6.43
CA ALA A 234 -19.97 10.10 6.96
C ALA A 234 -20.81 9.33 5.92
N THR A 235 -20.51 9.44 4.62
CA THR A 235 -21.37 8.93 3.53
C THR A 235 -20.70 7.81 2.74
N ALA A 236 -19.49 8.04 2.20
CA ALA A 236 -18.77 7.10 1.36
C ALA A 236 -17.81 6.19 2.15
N GLY A 237 -17.45 6.56 3.38
CA GLY A 237 -16.68 5.75 4.34
C GLY A 237 -15.23 5.40 3.97
N LYS A 238 -14.67 5.97 2.90
CA LYS A 238 -13.29 5.70 2.45
C LYS A 238 -12.26 6.63 3.08
N SER A 239 -11.40 6.08 3.93
CA SER A 239 -10.28 6.81 4.55
C SER A 239 -9.11 7.00 3.61
N ILE A 240 -8.40 8.10 3.78
CA ILE A 240 -7.17 8.43 3.07
C ILE A 240 -6.11 8.80 4.11
N ASN A 241 -4.98 8.12 4.10
CA ASN A 241 -3.88 8.35 5.02
C ASN A 241 -3.06 9.55 4.56
N ALA A 242 -2.91 10.54 5.44
CA ALA A 242 -2.16 11.75 5.15
C ALA A 242 -0.65 11.51 5.29
N ILE A 243 0.15 12.15 4.45
CA ILE A 243 1.59 12.34 4.63
C ILE A 243 1.82 13.81 4.93
N ARG A 244 2.45 14.08 6.07
CA ARG A 244 2.51 15.43 6.67
C ARG A 244 3.93 15.81 7.01
N ASN A 245 4.24 17.08 6.80
CA ASN A 245 5.50 17.65 7.26
C ASN A 245 5.35 18.20 8.69
N PHE A 246 6.30 17.86 9.55
CA PHE A 246 6.38 18.32 10.93
C PHE A 246 7.72 19.00 11.17
N THR A 247 7.69 20.22 11.68
CA THR A 247 8.91 20.96 12.04
C THR A 247 9.75 20.14 13.03
N GLY A 248 11.03 19.93 12.71
CA GLY A 248 11.97 19.15 13.53
C GLY A 248 11.85 17.62 13.42
N ARG A 249 10.85 17.09 12.71
CA ARG A 249 10.66 15.64 12.48
C ARG A 249 10.63 15.24 11.01
N GLY A 250 10.54 16.22 10.10
CA GLY A 250 10.49 16.00 8.66
C GLY A 250 9.11 15.53 8.19
N THR A 251 9.09 14.89 7.02
CA THR A 251 7.87 14.38 6.39
C THR A 251 7.56 12.97 6.89
N LEU A 252 6.40 12.79 7.52
CA LEU A 252 5.98 11.54 8.15
C LEU A 252 4.75 10.94 7.45
N VAL A 253 4.69 9.61 7.38
CA VAL A 253 3.44 8.88 7.14
C VAL A 253 2.55 9.09 8.36
N TRP A 254 1.35 9.63 8.20
CA TRP A 254 0.50 10.11 9.30
C TRP A 254 -0.93 9.56 9.22
N GLY A 255 -1.03 8.24 9.06
CA GLY A 255 -2.27 7.47 9.07
C GLY A 255 -2.01 6.00 8.74
N ALA A 256 -2.83 5.11 9.31
CA ALA A 256 -2.74 3.66 9.11
C ALA A 256 -4.14 3.01 8.97
N ARG A 257 -5.08 3.70 8.32
CA ARG A 257 -6.41 3.16 7.99
C ARG A 257 -6.41 2.46 6.64
N THR A 258 -7.21 1.42 6.51
CA THR A 258 -7.59 0.85 5.21
C THR A 258 -8.59 1.79 4.51
N LEU A 259 -8.99 1.49 3.27
CA LEU A 259 -10.14 2.17 2.67
C LEU A 259 -11.44 1.87 3.43
N ALA A 260 -11.53 0.79 4.21
CA ALA A 260 -12.68 0.46 5.04
C ALA A 260 -12.69 1.27 6.36
N GLY A 261 -12.60 2.60 6.24
CA GLY A 261 -12.41 3.51 7.37
C GLY A 261 -13.49 3.49 8.44
N ASN A 262 -14.73 3.28 8.02
CA ASN A 262 -15.89 3.21 8.92
C ASN A 262 -16.17 1.80 9.45
N ASP A 263 -15.44 0.79 8.98
CA ASP A 263 -15.54 -0.57 9.48
C ASP A 263 -15.04 -0.61 10.95
N ASN A 264 -15.63 -1.45 11.79
CA ASN A 264 -15.23 -1.59 13.20
C ASN A 264 -14.18 -2.68 13.41
N GLU A 265 -14.09 -3.62 12.48
CA GLU A 265 -13.17 -4.75 12.49
C GLU A 265 -11.94 -4.43 11.63
N TRP A 266 -12.15 -3.99 10.39
CA TRP A 266 -11.09 -3.87 9.37
C TRP A 266 -10.58 -2.45 9.12
N ARG A 267 -10.82 -1.54 10.06
CA ARG A 267 -10.43 -0.12 9.96
C ARG A 267 -8.95 0.10 9.72
N TYR A 268 -8.10 -0.71 10.35
CA TYR A 268 -6.68 -0.43 10.46
C TYR A 268 -5.85 -1.41 9.62
N VAL A 269 -4.87 -0.84 8.91
CA VAL A 269 -3.85 -1.57 8.13
C VAL A 269 -3.19 -2.70 8.94
N PRO A 270 -2.59 -2.47 10.12
CA PRO A 270 -1.91 -3.53 10.86
C PRO A 270 -2.84 -4.68 11.25
N VAL A 271 -4.11 -4.38 11.53
CA VAL A 271 -5.11 -5.40 11.87
C VAL A 271 -5.38 -6.29 10.65
N ARG A 272 -5.71 -5.71 9.48
CA ARG A 272 -5.95 -6.54 8.28
C ARG A 272 -4.70 -7.31 7.87
N ARG A 273 -3.52 -6.67 7.89
CA ARG A 273 -2.26 -7.31 7.46
C ARG A 273 -1.82 -8.44 8.39
N LEU A 274 -2.06 -8.32 9.70
CA LEU A 274 -1.86 -9.42 10.65
C LEU A 274 -2.72 -10.63 10.28
N PHE A 275 -4.00 -10.43 9.98
CA PHE A 275 -4.89 -11.52 9.56
C PHE A 275 -4.44 -12.16 8.25
N LEU A 276 -4.10 -11.36 7.22
CA LEU A 276 -3.57 -11.88 5.95
C LEU A 276 -2.33 -12.74 6.16
N SER A 277 -1.36 -12.24 6.96
CA SER A 277 -0.12 -12.96 7.24
C SER A 277 -0.35 -14.24 8.03
N ALA A 278 -1.25 -14.22 9.03
CA ALA A 278 -1.58 -15.38 9.84
C ALA A 278 -2.33 -16.46 9.03
N GLU A 279 -3.34 -16.05 8.26
CA GLU A 279 -4.11 -16.95 7.37
C GLU A 279 -3.19 -17.65 6.37
N GLU A 280 -2.29 -16.91 5.73
CA GLU A 280 -1.33 -17.46 4.76
C GLU A 280 -0.31 -18.40 5.41
N SER A 281 0.26 -18.01 6.56
CA SER A 281 1.21 -18.84 7.30
C SER A 281 0.57 -20.17 7.76
N ILE A 282 -0.66 -20.11 8.27
CA ILE A 282 -1.42 -21.29 8.71
C ILE A 282 -1.79 -22.17 7.51
N ARG A 283 -2.20 -21.59 6.38
CA ARG A 283 -2.49 -22.33 5.14
C ARG A 283 -1.27 -23.10 4.66
N LYS A 284 -0.11 -22.44 4.55
CA LYS A 284 1.16 -23.06 4.15
C LYS A 284 1.59 -24.15 5.13
N ALA A 285 1.46 -23.91 6.43
CA ALA A 285 1.84 -24.88 7.46
C ALA A 285 0.92 -26.12 7.50
N THR A 286 -0.35 -25.97 7.15
CA THR A 286 -1.33 -27.08 7.16
C THR A 286 -1.34 -27.89 5.86
N ALA A 287 -0.77 -27.37 4.76
CA ALA A 287 -0.74 -28.06 3.46
C ALA A 287 -0.15 -29.49 3.48
N PRO A 288 0.92 -29.81 4.25
CA PRO A 288 1.44 -31.18 4.33
C PRO A 288 0.48 -32.20 4.96
N PHE A 289 -0.57 -31.76 5.65
CA PHE A 289 -1.57 -32.65 6.25
C PHE A 289 -2.69 -33.03 5.28
N VAL A 290 -2.76 -32.40 4.09
CA VAL A 290 -3.68 -32.84 3.04
C VAL A 290 -3.33 -34.28 2.65
N PHE A 291 -4.34 -35.15 2.54
CA PHE A 291 -4.21 -36.60 2.36
C PHE A 291 -3.64 -37.40 3.55
N SER A 292 -3.48 -36.78 4.73
CA SER A 292 -3.27 -37.54 5.97
C SER A 292 -4.55 -38.26 6.43
N ALA A 293 -4.42 -39.22 7.34
CA ALA A 293 -5.58 -39.87 7.96
C ALA A 293 -6.46 -38.82 8.66
N ASN A 294 -7.76 -38.78 8.32
CA ASN A 294 -8.73 -37.86 8.93
C ASN A 294 -9.21 -38.38 10.29
N ASP A 295 -8.31 -38.37 11.27
CA ASP A 295 -8.53 -38.89 12.61
C ASP A 295 -8.15 -37.88 13.71
N ALA A 296 -8.51 -38.20 14.95
CA ALA A 296 -8.24 -37.36 16.11
C ALA A 296 -6.74 -37.06 16.31
N GLN A 297 -5.84 -37.96 15.89
CA GLN A 297 -4.41 -37.75 16.03
C GLN A 297 -3.92 -36.65 15.07
N THR A 298 -4.39 -36.66 13.82
CA THR A 298 -4.10 -35.59 12.85
C THR A 298 -4.69 -34.27 13.31
N TRP A 299 -5.94 -34.26 13.80
CA TRP A 299 -6.59 -33.05 14.28
C TRP A 299 -5.80 -32.37 15.41
N VAL A 300 -5.36 -33.15 16.41
CA VAL A 300 -4.55 -32.65 17.54
C VAL A 300 -3.20 -32.10 17.06
N LYS A 301 -2.55 -32.74 16.09
CA LYS A 301 -1.29 -32.24 15.52
C LYS A 301 -1.48 -30.88 14.85
N VAL A 302 -2.50 -30.76 14.00
CA VAL A 302 -2.81 -29.53 13.27
C VAL A 302 -3.16 -28.39 14.23
N SER A 303 -4.05 -28.63 15.21
CA SER A 303 -4.42 -27.60 16.17
C SER A 303 -3.28 -27.18 17.07
N SER A 304 -2.43 -28.11 17.51
CA SER A 304 -1.24 -27.81 18.32
C SER A 304 -0.22 -26.97 17.56
N MET A 305 -0.01 -27.28 16.28
CA MET A 305 0.87 -26.50 15.40
C MET A 305 0.37 -25.06 15.23
N ILE A 306 -0.92 -24.88 14.94
CA ILE A 306 -1.54 -23.56 14.80
C ILE A 306 -1.47 -22.79 16.13
N ALA A 307 -1.80 -23.45 17.25
CA ALA A 307 -1.75 -22.85 18.57
C ALA A 307 -0.33 -22.40 18.93
N SER A 308 0.70 -23.19 18.60
CA SER A 308 2.10 -22.82 18.83
C SER A 308 2.53 -21.59 18.03
N TYR A 309 2.06 -21.45 16.79
CA TYR A 309 2.31 -20.26 15.97
C TYR A 309 1.64 -19.02 16.57
N LEU A 310 0.37 -19.13 16.97
CA LEU A 310 -0.38 -18.02 17.58
C LEU A 310 0.18 -17.62 18.95
N ASP A 311 0.67 -18.58 19.75
CA ASP A 311 1.37 -18.31 21.01
C ASP A 311 2.65 -17.48 20.76
N SER A 312 3.40 -17.81 19.70
CA SER A 312 4.57 -17.03 19.30
C SER A 312 4.20 -15.58 18.95
N LEU A 313 3.13 -15.37 18.17
CA LEU A 313 2.63 -14.04 17.85
C LEU A 313 2.16 -13.27 19.10
N TRP A 314 1.46 -13.93 20.02
CA TRP A 314 1.01 -13.33 21.28
C TRP A 314 2.21 -12.90 22.16
N ARG A 315 3.22 -13.76 22.31
CA ARG A 315 4.45 -13.44 23.06
C ARG A 315 5.24 -12.27 22.46
N GLN A 316 5.14 -12.08 21.14
CA GLN A 316 5.74 -10.94 20.43
C GLN A 316 4.88 -9.67 20.51
N GLY A 317 3.71 -9.72 21.16
CA GLY A 317 2.81 -8.58 21.32
C GLY A 317 1.91 -8.28 20.12
N ALA A 318 1.80 -9.21 19.16
CA ALA A 318 0.92 -9.05 18.01
C ALA A 318 -0.57 -9.18 18.37
N LEU A 319 -0.86 -9.99 19.40
CA LEU A 319 -2.21 -10.30 19.88
C LEU A 319 -2.46 -9.66 21.25
N MET A 320 -3.68 -9.20 21.47
CA MET A 320 -4.14 -8.60 22.72
C MET A 320 -4.73 -9.68 23.63
N GLY A 321 -4.32 -9.71 24.89
CA GLY A 321 -4.88 -10.59 25.91
C GLY A 321 -3.92 -10.74 27.08
N ALA A 322 -4.45 -10.84 28.30
CA ALA A 322 -3.62 -11.03 29.50
C ALA A 322 -3.04 -12.46 29.57
N LYS A 323 -3.72 -13.40 28.94
CA LYS A 323 -3.36 -14.82 28.79
C LYS A 323 -3.68 -15.28 27.37
N ALA A 324 -3.11 -16.41 26.95
CA ALA A 324 -3.24 -16.94 25.60
C ALA A 324 -4.71 -17.15 25.18
N GLU A 325 -5.57 -17.60 26.10
CA GLU A 325 -6.98 -17.90 25.82
C GLU A 325 -7.83 -16.63 25.58
N ASP A 326 -7.36 -15.47 26.02
CA ASP A 326 -7.99 -14.18 25.71
C ASP A 326 -7.54 -13.67 24.32
N ALA A 327 -6.37 -14.12 23.86
CA ALA A 327 -5.70 -13.63 22.66
C ALA A 327 -6.04 -14.44 21.41
N TYR A 328 -6.23 -15.74 21.54
CA TYR A 328 -6.62 -16.60 20.41
C TYR A 328 -7.33 -17.88 20.85
N PHE A 329 -8.01 -18.52 19.91
CA PHE A 329 -8.50 -19.88 20.06
C PHE A 329 -8.27 -20.70 18.79
N VAL A 330 -8.10 -22.01 18.96
CA VAL A 330 -8.07 -23.00 17.88
C VAL A 330 -9.00 -24.13 18.28
N LYS A 331 -10.05 -24.38 17.48
CA LYS A 331 -11.00 -25.46 17.72
C LYS A 331 -10.98 -26.43 16.54
N VAL A 332 -10.94 -27.72 16.86
CA VAL A 332 -11.08 -28.81 15.89
C VAL A 332 -11.63 -30.02 16.60
N GLY A 333 -12.60 -30.71 16.00
CA GLY A 333 -13.03 -32.03 16.47
C GLY A 333 -14.47 -32.40 16.11
N LEU A 334 -14.76 -33.69 16.16
CA LEU A 334 -16.10 -34.24 15.98
C LEU A 334 -17.03 -33.76 17.12
N GLY A 335 -18.18 -33.19 16.77
CA GLY A 335 -19.10 -32.58 17.73
C GLY A 335 -18.66 -31.21 18.24
N THR A 336 -17.52 -30.68 17.76
CA THR A 336 -17.06 -29.31 18.05
C THR A 336 -17.13 -28.44 16.80
N THR A 337 -16.32 -28.75 15.78
CA THR A 337 -16.28 -28.03 14.49
C THR A 337 -16.75 -28.89 13.32
N MET A 338 -16.83 -30.21 13.51
CA MET A 338 -17.17 -31.17 12.47
C MET A 338 -18.33 -32.07 12.91
N THR A 339 -19.15 -32.45 11.94
CA THR A 339 -20.13 -33.53 12.05
C THR A 339 -19.55 -34.86 11.55
N GLN A 340 -20.26 -35.96 11.77
CA GLN A 340 -19.86 -37.26 11.23
C GLN A 340 -19.86 -37.26 9.69
N GLU A 341 -20.76 -36.50 9.08
CA GLU A 341 -20.82 -36.33 7.62
C GLU A 341 -19.57 -35.63 7.07
N ASN A 342 -19.10 -34.57 7.73
CA ASN A 342 -17.86 -33.90 7.33
C ASN A 342 -16.67 -34.89 7.33
N VAL A 343 -16.56 -35.72 8.37
CA VAL A 343 -15.48 -36.72 8.46
C VAL A 343 -15.59 -37.76 7.34
N LEU A 344 -16.81 -38.25 7.05
CA LEU A 344 -17.05 -39.19 5.96
C LEU A 344 -16.76 -38.59 4.57
N ASN A 345 -16.99 -37.29 4.40
CA ASN A 345 -16.66 -36.55 3.19
C ASN A 345 -15.17 -36.17 3.09
N GLY A 346 -14.35 -36.53 4.09
CA GLY A 346 -12.92 -36.22 4.11
C GLY A 346 -12.58 -34.78 4.48
N GLU A 347 -13.53 -34.05 5.08
CA GLU A 347 -13.35 -32.66 5.48
C GLU A 347 -12.77 -32.58 6.90
N MET A 348 -11.80 -31.68 7.09
CA MET A 348 -11.27 -31.29 8.40
C MET A 348 -11.49 -29.80 8.59
N ILE A 349 -12.40 -29.41 9.49
CA ILE A 349 -12.75 -28.01 9.75
C ILE A 349 -12.06 -27.53 11.02
N VAL A 350 -11.17 -26.55 10.89
CA VAL A 350 -10.46 -25.90 12.00
C VAL A 350 -10.96 -24.46 12.12
N GLU A 351 -11.51 -24.10 13.27
CA GLU A 351 -11.88 -22.71 13.57
C GLU A 351 -10.74 -22.02 14.31
N VAL A 352 -10.28 -20.89 13.78
CA VAL A 352 -9.22 -20.07 14.37
C VAL A 352 -9.75 -18.67 14.61
N GLY A 353 -9.57 -18.15 15.82
CA GLY A 353 -9.86 -16.77 16.15
C GLY A 353 -8.66 -16.11 16.82
N LEU A 354 -8.43 -14.83 16.52
CA LEU A 354 -7.32 -14.05 17.07
C LEU A 354 -7.75 -12.62 17.38
N ALA A 355 -7.26 -12.07 18.49
CA ALA A 355 -7.55 -10.73 18.97
C ALA A 355 -6.39 -9.80 18.63
N ALA A 356 -6.48 -9.08 17.51
CA ALA A 356 -5.43 -8.17 17.05
C ALA A 356 -5.29 -6.92 17.96
N VAL A 357 -4.06 -6.46 18.17
CA VAL A 357 -3.80 -5.17 18.82
C VAL A 357 -4.22 -4.02 17.89
N ARG A 358 -4.97 -3.05 18.42
CA ARG A 358 -5.39 -1.84 17.69
C ARG A 358 -4.45 -0.68 18.00
N PRO A 359 -4.07 0.14 16.99
CA PRO A 359 -3.20 1.29 17.22
C PRO A 359 -3.93 2.40 18.01
N ALA A 360 -3.19 3.08 18.89
CA ALA A 360 -3.67 4.29 19.56
C ALA A 360 -3.54 5.50 18.62
N GLU A 361 -4.65 5.92 18.02
CA GLU A 361 -4.67 7.06 17.08
C GLU A 361 -4.77 8.42 17.77
N PHE A 362 -5.46 8.49 18.91
CA PHE A 362 -5.72 9.73 19.64
C PHE A 362 -5.20 9.63 21.08
N ILE A 363 -4.46 10.64 21.52
CA ILE A 363 -4.06 10.82 22.92
C ILE A 363 -4.79 12.06 23.44
N VAL A 364 -5.76 11.86 24.34
CA VAL A 364 -6.50 12.97 24.98
C VAL A 364 -5.91 13.23 26.35
N MET A 365 -5.18 14.34 26.48
CA MET A 365 -4.67 14.81 27.78
C MET A 365 -5.74 15.63 28.49
N LYS A 366 -6.08 15.23 29.72
CA LYS A 366 -6.98 15.98 30.60
C LYS A 366 -6.14 16.61 31.71
N PHE A 367 -6.08 17.94 31.74
CA PHE A 367 -5.37 18.70 32.75
C PHE A 367 -6.32 19.08 33.88
N TYR A 368 -5.91 18.81 35.12
CA TYR A 368 -6.64 19.18 36.33
C TYR A 368 -5.73 20.00 37.22
N HIS A 369 -6.25 21.09 37.78
CA HIS A 369 -5.55 21.82 38.83
C HIS A 369 -5.77 21.10 40.16
N HIS A 370 -4.75 20.42 40.67
CA HIS A 370 -4.78 19.83 41.99
C HIS A 370 -4.30 20.85 43.01
N LEU A 371 -5.23 21.42 43.79
CA LEU A 371 -4.90 22.21 44.96
C LEU A 371 -4.63 21.25 46.11
N ASN A 372 -3.37 21.15 46.54
CA ASN A 372 -3.02 20.47 47.79
C ASN A 372 -3.64 21.25 48.95
N GLN A 373 -4.58 20.63 49.67
CA GLN A 373 -5.09 21.15 50.95
C GLN A 373 -4.38 20.48 52.11
#